data_AF-A0AAP6VPJ4-F1
#
_entry.id   AF-A0AAP6VPJ4-F1
#
_cell.length_a   1.000
_cell.length_b   1.000
_cell.length_c   1.000
_cell.angle_alpha   90.00
_cell.angle_beta   90.00
_cell.angle_gamma   90.00
#
_symmetry.space_group_name_H-M   'P 1'
#
loop_
_entity.id
_entity.type
_entity.pdbx_description
1 polymer ?
#
loop_
_entity_poly.entity_id
_entity_poly.type
_entity_poly.pdbx_seq_one_letter_code
_entity_poly.pdbx_strand_id
1 'polypeptide(L)' 'MNEYYRMVIELFKDSLTNVNRVNPDESLRVLIEIEKAITTAKITGQPLDELYQLKADVELVRALNE' A
#
# COMPACT_ATOMS: atom_id res chain seq x y z
N MET A 1 -3.13 -12.82 9.80
CA MET A 1 -3.18 -11.63 8.93
C MET A 1 -4.56 -11.00 9.07
N ASN A 2 -4.65 -9.76 9.55
CA ASN A 2 -5.91 -9.03 9.70
C ASN A 2 -6.60 -8.87 8.33
N GLU A 3 -7.92 -8.99 8.23
CA GLU A 3 -8.66 -8.89 6.94
C GLU A 3 -8.37 -7.59 6.19
N TYR A 4 -8.15 -6.50 6.92
CA TYR A 4 -7.78 -5.20 6.35
C TYR A 4 -6.46 -5.25 5.57
N TYR A 5 -5.44 -5.94 6.09
CA TYR A 5 -4.15 -6.10 5.39
C TYR A 5 -4.30 -6.93 4.12
N ARG A 6 -5.17 -7.95 4.13
CA ARG A 6 -5.47 -8.71 2.90
C ARG A 6 -6.12 -7.82 1.85
N MET A 7 -7.08 -6.98 2.25
CA MET A 7 -7.76 -6.08 1.33
C MET A 7 -6.79 -5.09 0.65
N VAL A 8 -5.86 -4.51 1.42
CA VAL A 8 -4.83 -3.60 0.87
C VAL A 8 -3.90 -4.33 -0.11
N ILE A 9 -3.52 -5.57 0.20
CA ILE A 9 -2.68 -6.39 -0.69
C ILE A 9 -3.42 -6.77 -1.99
N GLU A 10 -4.70 -7.11 -1.91
CA GLU A 10 -5.49 -7.44 -3.10
C GLU A 10 -5.74 -6.21 -3.98
N LEU A 11 -6.01 -5.04 -3.39
CA LEU A 11 -6.08 -3.76 -4.13
C LEU A 11 -4.76 -3.44 -4.83
N PHE A 12 -3.64 -3.69 -4.17
CA PHE A 12 -2.32 -3.50 -4.77
C PHE A 12 -2.09 -4.45 -5.95
N LYS A 13 -2.41 -5.75 -5.80
CA LYS A 13 -2.31 -6.72 -6.90
C LYS A 13 -3.16 -6.32 -8.09
N ASP A 14 -4.41 -5.92 -7.86
CA ASP A 14 -5.33 -5.47 -8.90
C ASP A 14 -4.84 -4.20 -9.62
N SER A 15 -4.13 -3.32 -8.90
CA SER A 15 -3.46 -2.15 -9.49
C SER A 15 -2.29 -2.51 -10.41
N LEU A 16 -1.70 -3.70 -10.25
CA LEU A 16 -0.55 -4.20 -11.03
C LEU A 16 -0.96 -5.07 -12.23
N THR A 17 -2.09 -5.78 -12.16
CA THR A 17 -2.48 -6.78 -13.15
C THR A 17 -3.28 -6.24 -14.33
N ASN A 18 -3.95 -5.09 -14.22
CA ASN A 18 -4.89 -4.67 -15.27
C ASN A 18 -4.25 -4.10 -16.54
N VAL A 19 -2.99 -3.65 -16.47
CA VAL A 19 -2.21 -3.17 -17.61
C VAL A 19 -0.76 -3.31 -17.19
N ASN A 20 0.19 -3.60 -18.08
CA ASN A 20 1.65 -3.64 -17.77
C ASN A 20 2.24 -2.27 -17.33
N ARG A 21 1.47 -1.45 -16.60
CA ARG A 21 1.76 -0.11 -16.13
C ARG A 21 1.01 0.11 -14.82
N VAL A 22 1.72 0.55 -13.80
CA VAL A 22 1.12 1.01 -12.55
C VAL A 22 0.18 2.17 -12.88
N ASN A 23 -1.09 2.07 -12.49
CA ASN A 23 -2.00 3.19 -12.57
C ASN A 23 -1.60 4.25 -11.51
N PRO A 24 -1.20 5.48 -11.91
CA PRO A 24 -0.74 6.49 -10.98
C PRO A 24 -1.82 6.93 -9.96
N ASP A 25 -3.10 6.94 -10.36
CA ASP A 25 -4.20 7.31 -9.46
C ASP A 25 -4.47 6.22 -8.42
N GLU A 26 -4.44 4.96 -8.82
CA GLU A 26 -4.65 3.82 -7.90
C GLU A 26 -3.46 3.61 -6.96
N SER A 27 -2.22 3.74 -7.46
CA SER A 27 -1.04 3.68 -6.59
C SER A 27 -0.99 4.82 -5.57
N LEU A 28 -1.49 6.01 -5.92
CA LEU A 28 -1.65 7.10 -4.96
C LEU A 28 -2.70 6.77 -3.89
N ARG A 29 -3.84 6.17 -4.27
CA ARG A 29 -4.85 5.70 -3.30
C ARG A 29 -4.29 4.66 -2.34
N VAL A 30 -3.51 3.70 -2.83
CA VAL A 30 -2.87 2.68 -1.99
C VAL A 30 -1.94 3.33 -0.96
N LEU A 31 -1.11 4.30 -1.36
CA LEU A 31 -0.25 5.02 -0.40
C LEU A 31 -1.06 5.80 0.64
N ILE A 32 -2.16 6.44 0.25
CA ILE A 32 -3.04 7.16 1.18
C ILE A 32 -3.62 6.20 2.24
N GLU A 33 -4.07 5.02 1.84
CA GLU A 33 -4.60 4.03 2.78
C GLU A 33 -3.51 3.45 3.69
N ILE A 34 -2.29 3.25 3.18
CA ILE A 34 -1.15 2.84 4.02
C ILE A 34 -0.80 3.92 5.05
N GLU A 35 -0.79 5.20 4.67
CA GLU A 35 -0.57 6.33 5.60
C GLU A 35 -1.65 6.41 6.69
N LYS A 36 -2.92 6.18 6.33
CA LYS A 36 -4.00 6.08 7.32
C LYS A 36 -3.76 4.91 8.27
N ALA A 37 -3.40 3.74 7.75
CA ALA A 37 -3.10 2.56 8.56
C ALA A 37 -1.92 2.80 9.51
N ILE A 38 -0.85 3.46 9.05
CA ILE A 38 0.29 3.88 9.89
C ILE A 38 -0.17 4.82 11.00
N THR A 39 -1.03 5.79 10.67
CA THR A 39 -1.56 6.74 11.66
C THR A 39 -2.40 6.02 12.72
N THR A 40 -3.29 5.12 12.30
CA THR A 40 -4.09 4.30 13.22
C THR A 40 -3.21 3.39 14.09
N ALA A 41 -2.22 2.73 13.48
CA ALA A 41 -1.31 1.85 14.20
C ALA A 41 -0.45 2.63 15.22
N LYS A 42 0.00 3.85 14.88
CA LYS A 42 0.68 4.76 15.81
C LYS A 42 -0.20 5.11 17.01
N ILE A 43 -1.46 5.47 16.78
CA ILE A 43 -2.41 5.83 17.85
C ILE A 43 -2.72 4.63 18.74
N THR A 44 -2.81 3.43 18.16
CA THR A 44 -3.18 2.20 18.88
C THR A 44 -1.98 1.44 19.46
N GLY A 45 -0.76 1.93 19.25
CA GLY A 45 0.48 1.29 19.71
C GLY A 45 0.79 -0.03 19.00
N GLN A 46 0.28 -0.22 17.78
CA GLN A 46 0.54 -1.39 16.96
C GLN A 46 1.90 -1.30 16.25
N PRO A 47 2.52 -2.44 15.93
CA PRO A 47 3.77 -2.48 15.18
C PRO A 47 3.61 -1.83 13.79
N LEU A 48 4.61 -1.04 13.41
CA LEU A 48 4.59 -0.24 12.18
C LEU A 48 5.53 -0.78 11.09
N ASP A 49 6.41 -1.72 11.43
CA ASP A 49 7.49 -2.16 10.54
C ASP A 49 6.94 -2.72 9.22
N GLU A 50 5.92 -3.58 9.29
CA GLU A 50 5.26 -4.15 8.11
C GLU A 50 4.56 -3.09 7.26
N LEU A 51 3.98 -2.05 7.88
CA LEU A 51 3.33 -0.96 7.17
C LEU A 51 4.34 -0.04 6.48
N TYR A 52 5.48 0.23 7.13
CA TYR A 52 6.57 0.98 6.51
C TYR A 52 7.21 0.23 5.35
N GLN A 53 7.38 -1.09 5.48
CA GLN A 53 7.89 -1.93 4.41
C GLN A 53 6.93 -1.95 3.22
N LEU A 54 5.62 -2.14 3.49
CA LEU A 54 4.60 -2.10 2.45
C LEU A 54 4.56 -0.75 1.73
N LYS A 55 4.70 0.37 2.46
CA LYS A 55 4.81 1.70 1.85
C LYS A 55 6.00 1.79 0.89
N ALA A 56 7.18 1.34 1.34
CA ALA A 56 8.40 1.39 0.55
C ALA A 56 8.29 0.53 -0.73
N ASP A 57 7.67 -0.64 -0.65
CA ASP A 57 7.45 -1.52 -1.80
C ASP A 57 6.53 -0.85 -2.84
N VAL A 58 5.46 -0.18 -2.39
CA VAL A 58 4.53 0.55 -3.29
C VAL A 58 5.23 1.75 -3.94
N GLU A 59 6.03 2.52 -3.18
CA GLU A 59 6.79 3.64 -3.71
C GLU A 59 7.84 3.19 -4.74
N LEU A 60 8.55 2.10 -4.47
CA LEU A 60 9.51 1.50 -5.41
C LEU A 60 8.83 1.06 -6.70
N VAL A 61 7.71 0.34 -6.60
CA VAL A 61 6.96 -0.12 -7.76
C VAL A 61 6.44 1.06 -8.59
N ARG A 62 5.99 2.14 -7.95
CA ARG A 62 5.58 3.35 -8.66
C ARG A 62 6.75 4.02 -9.37
N ALA A 63 7.90 4.16 -8.72
CA ALA A 63 9.11 4.73 -9.30
C ALA A 63 9.68 3.91 -10.48
N LEU A 64 9.47 2.59 -10.49
CA LEU A 64 9.86 1.72 -11.60
C LEU A 64 8.92 1.79 -12.81
N ASN A 65 7.74 2.44 -12.67
CA ASN A 65 6.69 2.52 -13.69
C ASN A 65 6.38 3.95 -14.16
N GLU A 66 7.05 4.97 -13.60
CA GLU A 66 7.11 6.35 -14.12
C GLU A 66 8.07 6.46 -15.31
#